data_AF-A0A6A6QZ87-F1
#
_entry.id   AF-A0A6A6QZ87-F1
#
_cell.length_a   1.000
_cell.length_b   1.000
_cell.length_c   1.000
_cell.angle_alpha   90.00
_cell.angle_beta   90.00
_cell.angle_gamma   90.00
#
_symmetry.space_group_name_H-M   'P 1'
#
loop_
_entity.id
_entity.type
_entity.pdbx_description
1 polymer ?
#
loop_
_entity_poly.entity_id
_entity_poly.type
_entity_poly.pdbx_seq_one_letter_code
_entity_poly.pdbx_strand_id
1 'polypeptide(L)' 'MESTVQLPKIVLFGDSLTDWGFDEYNGGFGWALEEEYKDKAEVLNEGRAG' A
#
# COMPACT_ATOMS: atom_id res chain seq x y z
N MET A 1 -10.54 27.86 -0.85
CA MET A 1 -10.69 26.65 -1.69
C MET A 1 -9.51 25.78 -1.32
N GLU A 2 -9.70 24.73 -0.52
CA GLU A 2 -8.64 23.76 -0.31
C GLU A 2 -8.38 23.08 -1.65
N SER A 3 -7.18 23.27 -2.19
CA SER A 3 -6.67 22.36 -3.20
C SER A 3 -6.55 20.99 -2.52
N THR A 4 -7.38 20.03 -2.88
CA THR A 4 -7.18 18.64 -2.49
C THR A 4 -5.86 18.21 -3.10
N VAL A 5 -4.79 18.23 -2.32
CA VAL A 5 -3.49 17.73 -2.74
C VAL A 5 -3.67 16.24 -2.98
N GLN A 6 -3.71 15.84 -4.24
CA GLN A 6 -3.84 14.44 -4.60
C GLN A 6 -2.48 13.79 -4.36
N LEU A 7 -2.44 12.83 -3.43
CA LEU A 7 -1.22 12.11 -3.14
C LEU A 7 -0.83 11.24 -4.33
N PRO A 8 0.47 11.11 -4.63
CA PRO A 8 0.95 10.13 -5.61
C PRO A 8 0.57 8.71 -5.17
N LYS A 9 0.51 7.78 -6.14
CA LYS A 9 0.11 6.39 -5.89
C LYS A 9 1.28 5.44 -6.10
N ILE A 10 1.44 4.50 -5.19
CA ILE A 10 2.33 3.36 -5.31
C ILE A 10 1.44 2.13 -5.48
N VAL A 11 1.41 1.55 -6.67
CA VAL A 11 0.58 0.38 -6.98
C VAL A 11 1.46 -0.86 -7.00
N LEU A 12 1.17 -1.82 -6.13
CA LEU A 12 1.92 -3.06 -6.00
C LEU A 12 1.22 -4.18 -6.77
N PHE A 13 1.94 -4.77 -7.72
CA PHE A 13 1.50 -5.95 -8.47
C PHE A 13 2.38 -7.13 -8.10
N GLY A 14 1.75 -8.28 -7.83
CA GLY A 14 2.47 -9.49 -7.41
C GLY A 14 1.53 -10.66 -7.14
N ASP A 15 2.09 -11.72 -6.58
CA ASP A 15 1.36 -12.94 -6.23
C ASP A 15 0.89 -12.91 -4.76
N SER A 16 0.83 -14.07 -4.11
CA SER A 16 0.40 -14.23 -2.72
C SER A 16 1.19 -13.40 -1.72
N LEU A 17 2.48 -13.15 -1.99
CA LEU A 17 3.26 -12.28 -1.10
C LEU A 17 2.67 -10.88 -1.08
N THR A 18 2.33 -10.32 -2.23
CA THR A 18 1.76 -8.97 -2.35
C THR A 18 0.32 -8.91 -1.87
N ASP A 19 -0.50 -9.89 -2.28
CA ASP A 19 -1.90 -9.99 -1.88
C ASP A 19 -2.06 -10.01 -0.35
N TRP A 20 -1.27 -10.84 0.35
CA TRP A 20 -1.34 -10.98 1.80
C TRP A 20 -0.41 -10.02 2.57
N GLY A 21 0.35 -9.19 1.86
CA GLY A 21 1.39 -8.35 2.43
C GLY A 21 0.91 -7.17 3.28
N PHE A 22 -0.39 -6.91 3.35
CA PHE A 22 -0.97 -5.70 3.98
C PHE A 22 -1.55 -5.94 5.38
N ASP A 23 -1.28 -7.09 5.98
CA ASP A 23 -1.78 -7.40 7.33
C ASP A 23 -0.93 -6.69 8.42
N GLU A 24 -1.57 -5.77 9.15
CA GLU A 24 -1.00 -5.05 10.30
C GLU A 24 -0.54 -6.00 11.42
N TYR A 25 -1.30 -7.07 11.67
CA TYR A 25 -1.06 -7.94 12.83
C TYR A 25 0.22 -8.76 12.70
N ASN A 26 0.69 -8.97 11.47
CA ASN A 26 1.95 -9.66 11.19
C ASN A 26 3.06 -8.73 10.70
N GLY A 27 2.81 -7.41 10.65
CA GLY A 27 3.77 -6.44 10.15
C GLY A 27 4.12 -6.67 8.67
N GLY A 28 3.11 -6.99 7.86
CA GLY A 28 3.28 -7.30 6.45
C GLY A 28 4.00 -6.17 5.70
N PHE A 29 4.73 -6.50 4.64
CA PHE A 29 5.57 -5.51 3.95
C PHE A 29 4.76 -4.37 3.30
N GLY A 30 3.54 -4.67 2.83
CA GLY A 30 2.58 -3.71 2.31
C GLY A 30 2.07 -2.77 3.40
N TRP A 31 1.80 -3.30 4.60
CA TRP A 31 1.46 -2.47 5.77
C TRP A 31 2.64 -1.56 6.18
N ALA A 32 3.87 -2.09 6.20
CA ALA A 32 5.05 -1.29 6.49
C ALA A 32 5.26 -0.17 5.46
N LEU A 33 4.90 -0.41 4.18
CA LEU A 33 4.89 0.61 3.14
C LEU A 33 3.81 1.67 3.39
N GLU A 34 2.61 1.30 3.83
CA GLU A 34 1.56 2.25 4.21
C GLU A 34 2.02 3.18 5.33
N GLU A 35 2.67 2.64 6.37
CA GLU A 35 3.19 3.45 7.48
C GLU A 35 4.33 4.37 7.06
N GLU A 36 5.27 3.90 6.22
CA GLU A 36 6.38 4.73 5.73
C GLU A 36 5.89 5.88 4.83
N TYR A 37 4.86 5.62 4.02
CA TYR A 37 4.32 6.58 3.05
C TYR A 37 3.09 7.35 3.54
N LYS A 38 2.77 7.24 4.84
CA LYS A 38 1.69 8.01 5.46
C LYS A 38 1.82 9.50 5.16
N ASP A 39 0.72 10.08 4.67
CA ASP A 39 0.63 11.48 4.21
C ASP A 39 1.56 11.87 3.05
N LYS A 40 2.30 10.91 2.45
CA LYS A 40 3.21 11.11 1.32
C LYS A 40 2.69 10.46 0.03
N ALA A 41 2.05 9.29 0.11
CA ALA A 41 1.51 8.55 -1.02
C ALA A 41 0.37 7.60 -0.58
N GLU A 42 -0.51 7.23 -1.51
CA GLU A 42 -1.43 6.11 -1.34
C GLU A 42 -0.75 4.83 -1.83
N VAL A 43 -0.69 3.79 -0.99
CA VAL A 43 -0.18 2.47 -1.37
C VAL A 43 -1.37 1.57 -1.70
N LEU A 44 -1.38 0.96 -2.88
CA LEU A 44 -2.49 0.15 -3.37
C LEU A 44 -2.02 -1.29 -3.64
N ASN A 45 -2.80 -2.25 -3.16
CA ASN A 45 -2.56 -3.68 -3.36
C ASN A 45 -3.37 -4.19 -4.56
N GLU A 46 -2.68 -4.56 -5.63
CA GLU A 46 -3.23 -5.27 -6.80
C GLU A 46 -2.61 -6.68 -6.93
N GLY A 47 -2.14 -7.23 -5.80
CA GLY A 47 -1.65 -8.60 -5.70
C GLY A 47 -2.76 -9.63 -5.94
N ARG A 48 -2.39 -10.79 -6.48
CA ARG A 48 -3.29 -11.92 -6.70
C ARG A 48 -2.60 -13.20 -6.27
N ALA A 49 -3.01 -13.78 -5.15
CA ALA A 49 -2.54 -15.11 -4.77
C ALA A 49 -2.83 -16.15 -5.86
N GLY A 50 -1.85 -17.03 -6.10
CA GLY A 50 -1.96 -18.17 -7.02
C GLY A 50 -2.41 -19.45 -6.35
#